data_AF-A0A1Q6V004-F1
#
_entry.id   AF-A0A1Q6V004-F1
#
_cell.length_a   1.000
_cell.length_b   1.000
_cell.length_c   1.000
_cell.angle_alpha   90.00
_cell.angle_beta   90.00
_cell.angle_gamma   90.00
#
_symmetry.space_group_name_H-M   'P 1'
#
loop_
_entity.id
_entity.type
_entity.pdbx_description
1 polymer ?
#
loop_
_entity_poly.entity_id
_entity_poly.type
_entity_poly.pdbx_seq_one_letter_code
_entity_poly.pdbx_strand_id
1 'polypeptide(L)' 'MSFTQAIINRILELCEKNHITPNKLSELSTVPVATLFALLNDKVENPSSRNIYKMCKVFGITMAEFYDTDIFNQMSFTK' A
#
# COMPACT_ATOMS: atom_id res chain seq x y z
N MET A 1 14.31 -5.48 -4.07
CA MET A 1 13.19 -4.68 -3.56
C MET A 1 12.71 -5.32 -2.27
N SER A 2 12.53 -4.56 -1.19
CA SER A 2 11.97 -5.07 0.06
C SER A 2 10.45 -5.28 -0.05
N PHE A 3 9.88 -6.05 0.89
CA PHE A 3 8.43 -6.20 0.98
C PHE A 3 7.72 -4.86 1.19
N THR A 4 8.30 -3.97 2.02
CA THR A 4 7.77 -2.62 2.26
C THR A 4 7.80 -1.78 0.98
N GLN A 5 8.89 -1.82 0.22
CA GLN A 5 8.98 -1.11 -1.07
C GLN A 5 7.92 -1.57 -2.08
N ALA A 6 7.61 -2.87 -2.10
CA ALA A 6 6.52 -3.38 -2.94
C ALA A 6 5.16 -2.86 -2.52
N ILE A 7 4.88 -2.80 -1.22
CA ILE A 7 3.65 -2.19 -0.67
C ILE A 7 3.57 -0.72 -1.06
N ILE A 8 4.66 0.04 -0.92
CA ILE A 8 4.72 1.45 -1.29
C ILE A 8 4.39 1.62 -2.79
N ASN A 9 5.08 0.86 -3.65
CA ASN A 9 4.86 0.90 -5.10
C ASN A 9 3.41 0.56 -5.45
N ARG A 10 2.85 -0.47 -4.83
CA ARG A 10 1.45 -0.87 -5.05
C ARG A 10 0.46 0.22 -4.63
N ILE A 11 0.69 0.88 -3.50
CA ILE A 11 -0.15 1.98 -3.04
C ILE A 11 -0.12 3.15 -4.04
N LEU A 12 1.08 3.53 -4.50
CA LEU A 12 1.26 4.63 -5.44
C LEU A 12 0.62 4.32 -6.80
N GLU A 13 0.81 3.10 -7.32
CA GLU A 13 0.16 2.62 -8.55
C GLU A 13 -1.37 2.71 -8.44
N LEU A 14 -1.95 2.26 -7.33
CA LEU A 14 -3.39 2.34 -7.11
C LEU A 14 -3.88 3.78 -6.94
N CYS A 15 -3.08 4.67 -6.33
CA CYS A 15 -3.40 6.09 -6.27
C CYS A 15 -3.48 6.72 -7.67
N GLU A 16 -2.49 6.42 -8.52
CA GLU A 16 -2.44 6.88 -9.91
C GLU A 16 -3.64 6.36 -10.72
N LYS A 17 -3.91 5.06 -10.65
CA LYS A 17 -5.04 4.42 -11.35
C LYS A 17 -6.41 4.97 -10.95
N ASN A 18 -6.56 5.37 -9.68
CA ASN A 18 -7.81 5.93 -9.16
C ASN A 18 -7.85 7.47 -9.24
N HIS A 19 -6.83 8.12 -9.81
CA HIS A 19 -6.69 9.57 -9.88
C HIS A 19 -6.82 10.27 -8.51
N ILE A 20 -6.28 9.65 -7.45
CA ILE A 20 -6.26 10.22 -6.10
C ILE A 20 -4.83 10.47 -5.64
N THR A 21 -4.63 11.51 -4.84
CA THR A 21 -3.33 11.76 -4.20
C THR A 21 -3.17 10.92 -2.94
N PRO A 22 -1.94 10.66 -2.46
CA PRO A 22 -1.71 10.03 -1.16
C PRO A 22 -2.42 10.75 0.00
N ASN A 23 -2.46 12.08 -0.03
CA ASN A 23 -3.21 12.86 0.96
C ASN A 23 -4.70 12.52 0.93
N LYS A 24 -5.27 12.42 -0.29
CA LYS A 24 -6.67 12.04 -0.45
C LYS A 24 -6.93 10.61 0.00
N LEU A 25 -6.02 9.68 -0.28
CA LEU A 25 -6.07 8.31 0.23
C LEU A 25 -6.09 8.29 1.77
N SER A 26 -5.24 9.09 2.42
CA SER A 26 -5.21 9.19 3.89
C SER A 26 -6.55 9.66 4.46
N GLU A 27 -7.13 10.72 3.87
CA GLU A 27 -8.44 11.24 4.23
C GLU A 27 -9.53 10.16 4.10
N LEU A 28 -9.60 9.49 2.94
CA LEU A 28 -10.63 8.49 2.63
C LEU A 28 -10.47 7.20 3.45
N SER A 29 -9.23 6.78 3.72
CA SER A 29 -8.95 5.52 4.44
C SER A 29 -9.00 5.67 5.95
N THR A 30 -9.13 6.88 6.50
CA THR A 30 -8.98 7.19 7.94
C THR A 30 -7.64 6.72 8.53
N VAL A 31 -6.61 6.61 7.68
CA VAL A 31 -5.23 6.37 8.09
C VAL A 31 -4.59 7.75 8.26
N PRO A 32 -3.96 8.07 9.41
CA PRO A 32 -3.36 9.39 9.60
C PRO A 32 -2.33 9.73 8.51
N VAL A 33 -2.34 10.99 8.04
CA VAL A 33 -1.44 11.48 6.99
C VAL A 33 0.01 11.17 7.35
N ALA A 34 0.42 11.46 8.59
CA ALA A 34 1.77 11.17 9.08
C ALA A 34 2.12 9.67 9.00
N THR A 35 1.18 8.78 9.28
CA THR A 35 1.38 7.32 9.18
C THR A 35 1.54 6.88 7.72
N LEU A 36 0.70 7.39 6.82
CA LEU A 36 0.81 7.08 5.40
C LEU A 36 2.14 7.62 4.83
N PHE A 37 2.54 8.85 5.16
CA PHE A 37 3.82 9.38 4.70
C PHE A 37 5.02 8.68 5.32
N ALA A 38 4.95 8.26 6.59
CA ALA A 38 6.01 7.43 7.17
C ALA A 38 6.18 6.13 6.37
N LEU A 39 5.07 5.49 5.97
CA LEU A 39 5.09 4.32 5.10
C LEU A 39 5.68 4.65 3.73
N LEU A 40 5.18 5.68 3.04
CA LEU A 40 5.64 6.05 1.69
C LEU A 40 7.11 6.50 1.62
N ASN A 41 7.66 6.99 2.73
CA ASN A 41 9.07 7.34 2.85
C ASN A 41 9.94 6.18 3.37
N ASP A 42 9.43 4.94 3.37
CA ASP A 42 10.14 3.74 3.82
C ASP A 42 10.64 3.84 5.29
N LYS A 43 9.93 4.61 6.13
CA LYS A 43 10.23 4.80 7.56
C LYS A 43 9.45 3.83 8.47
N VAL A 44 8.80 2.84 7.88
CA VAL A 44 7.99 1.85 8.59
C VAL A 44 8.55 0.48 8.30
N GLU A 45 9.15 -0.14 9.31
CA GLU A 45 9.70 -1.49 9.20
C GLU A 45 8.60 -2.52 8.88
N ASN A 46 7.45 -2.41 9.56
CA ASN A 46 6.33 -3.34 9.45
C ASN A 46 5.02 -2.61 9.14
N PRO A 47 4.65 -2.51 7.84
CA PRO A 47 3.38 -1.91 7.45
C PRO A 47 2.20 -2.65 8.07
N SER A 48 1.32 -1.92 8.77
CA SER A 48 0.15 -2.53 9.40
C SER A 48 -0.81 -3.09 8.35
N SER A 49 -1.09 -4.39 8.42
CA SER A 49 -2.10 -5.05 7.57
C SER A 49 -3.48 -4.40 7.69
N ARG A 50 -3.82 -3.86 8.87
CA ARG A 50 -5.08 -3.11 9.09
C ARG A 50 -5.11 -1.79 8.32
N ASN A 51 -3.99 -1.09 8.20
CA ASN A 51 -3.90 0.14 7.41
C ASN A 51 -4.01 -0.18 5.91
N ILE A 52 -3.34 -1.25 5.46
CA ILE A 52 -3.45 -1.72 4.06
C ILE A 52 -4.89 -2.11 3.75
N TYR A 53 -5.57 -2.83 4.64
CA TYR A 53 -6.99 -3.16 4.50
C TYR A 53 -7.89 -1.92 4.37
N LYS A 54 -7.64 -0.88 5.18
CA LYS A 54 -8.37 0.40 5.06
C LYS A 54 -8.15 1.06 3.69
N MET A 55 -6.94 1.01 3.15
CA MET A 55 -6.63 1.55 1.83
C MET A 55 -7.30 0.72 0.72
N CYS A 56 -7.29 -0.61 0.83
CA CYS A 56 -7.99 -1.51 -0.10
C CYS A 56 -9.49 -1.18 -0.20
N LYS A 57 -10.14 -0.86 0.94
CA LYS A 57 -11.52 -0.39 0.95
C LYS A 57 -11.75 0.89 0.15
N VAL A 58 -10.79 1.83 0.16
CA VAL A 58 -10.87 3.06 -0.65
C VAL A 58 -10.73 2.73 -2.13
N PHE A 59 -9.81 1.83 -2.48
CA PHE A 59 -9.59 1.40 -3.86
C PHE A 59 -10.68 0.47 -4.41
N GLY A 60 -11.61 0.01 -3.56
CA GLY A 60 -12.66 -0.92 -3.97
C GLY A 60 -12.15 -2.32 -4.30
N ILE A 61 -11.00 -2.72 -3.75
CA ILE A 61 -10.39 -4.04 -3.97
C ILE A 61 -10.28 -4.83 -2.66
N THR A 62 -10.17 -6.14 -2.79
CA THR A 62 -9.86 -7.06 -1.70
C THR A 62 -8.36 -7.05 -1.37
N MET A 63 -8.01 -7.59 -0.21
CA MET A 63 -6.59 -7.79 0.16
C MET A 63 -5.90 -8.77 -0.80
N ALA A 64 -6.62 -9.78 -1.32
CA ALA A 64 -6.06 -10.72 -2.28
C ALA A 64 -5.64 -10.00 -3.57
N GLU A 65 -6.51 -9.18 -4.14
CA GLU A 65 -6.22 -8.36 -5.35
C GLU A 65 -5.13 -7.30 -5.11
N PHE A 66 -4.96 -6.84 -3.86
CA PHE A 66 -3.87 -5.94 -3.51
C PHE A 66 -2.51 -6.63 -3.69
N TYR A 67 -2.37 -7.87 -3.20
CA TYR A 67 -1.11 -8.63 -3.24
C TYR A 67 -0.93 -9.48 -4.49
N ASP A 68 -2.00 -9.77 -5.24
CA ASP A 68 -1.91 -10.54 -6.49
C ASP A 68 -1.42 -9.65 -7.64
N THR A 69 -0.11 -9.38 -7.64
CA THR A 69 0.57 -8.62 -8.70
C THR A 69 1.97 -9.18 -8.93
N ASP A 70 2.52 -8.91 -10.12
CA ASP A 70 3.87 -9.31 -10.50
C ASP A 70 4.94 -8.87 -9.50
N ILE A 71 4.78 -7.68 -8.91
CA ILE A 71 5.69 -7.13 -7.89
C ILE A 71 5.85 -8.10 -6.70
N PHE A 72 4.76 -8.73 -6.26
CA PHE A 72 4.78 -9.70 -5.16
C PHE A 72 5.07 -11.13 -5.66
N ASN A 73 4.56 -11.51 -6.83
CA ASN A 73 4.74 -12.84 -7.42
C ASN A 73 6.19 -13.13 -7.86
N GLN A 74 6.98 -12.09 -8.14
CA GLN A 74 8.40 -12.20 -8.51
C GLN A 74 9.34 -12.12 -7.31
N MET A 75 8.84 -12.00 -6.07
CA MET A 75 9.70 -11.97 -4.89
C MET A 75 10.34 -13.33 -4.64
N SER A 76 11.65 -13.31 -4.38
CA SER A 76 12.41 -14.50 -4.03
C SER A 76 12.01 -15.00 -2.64
N PHE A 77 11.52 -16.23 -2.56
CA PHE A 77 11.33 -16.93 -1.29
C PHE A 77 12.49 -17.93 -1.12
N THR A 78 13.45 -17.61 -0.28
CA THR A 78 14.40 -18.62 0.21
C THR A 78 13.71 -19.47 1.27
N LYS A 79 13.64 -20.77 1.04
CA LYS A 79 13.21 -21.77 2.03
C LYS A 79 14.22 -21.87 3.16
#